data_AF-A0AAV8WNT5-F1
#
_entry.id   AF-A0AAV8WNT5-F1
#
_cell.length_a   1.000
_cell.length_b   1.000
_cell.length_c   1.000
_cell.angle_alpha   90.00
_cell.angle_beta   90.00
_cell.angle_gamma   90.00
#
_symmetry.space_group_name_H-M   'P 1'
#
loop_
_entity.id
_entity.type
_entity.pdbx_description
1 polymer ?
#
loop_
_entity_poly.entity_id
_entity_poly.type
_entity_poly.pdbx_seq_one_letter_code
_entity_poly.pdbx_strand_id
1 'polypeptide(L)'
;MSLIGSKMDKNFEILLPFRSCELVEYPSLSQITRHTWPVKTITKLETPQHVVMASQIDKKSKVTFNMSPFDNCSLRNIRVFLNSERYLYNDLYLDFKDNKYATLYKMFSNFRHSLL
;
A
#
# COMPACT_ATOMS: atom_id res chain seq x y z
N MET A 1 -3.04 37.80 15.00
CA MET A 1 -4.09 36.92 15.55
C MET A 1 -4.93 36.44 14.37
N SER A 2 -4.88 35.13 14.11
CA SER A 2 -5.76 34.29 13.27
C SER A 2 -6.26 34.76 11.89
N LEU A 3 -5.92 34.00 10.84
CA LEU A 3 -6.85 33.12 10.10
C LEU A 3 -6.25 32.78 8.72
N ILE A 4 -5.62 31.61 8.59
CA ILE A 4 -5.47 30.95 7.29
C ILE A 4 -6.15 29.59 7.42
N GLY A 5 -7.48 29.66 7.56
CA GLY A 5 -8.34 28.58 7.14
C GLY A 5 -8.73 28.85 5.70
N SER A 6 -8.06 28.22 4.74
CA SER A 6 -8.66 28.02 3.43
C SER A 6 -7.98 26.87 2.71
N LYS A 7 -8.82 26.15 1.95
CA LYS A 7 -8.49 25.31 0.80
C LYS A 7 -8.42 23.80 1.05
N MET A 8 -9.59 23.22 1.30
CA MET A 8 -9.92 21.87 0.80
C MET A 8 -11.30 21.95 0.13
N ASP A 9 -11.33 22.45 -1.10
CA ASP A 9 -12.59 22.66 -1.84
C ASP A 9 -12.44 22.32 -3.33
N LYS A 10 -11.61 21.33 -3.66
CA LYS A 10 -11.53 20.79 -5.02
C LYS A 10 -11.51 19.28 -4.95
N ASN A 11 -12.69 18.68 -5.12
CA ASN A 11 -12.82 17.31 -5.60
C ASN A 11 -12.18 17.27 -7.00
N PHE A 12 -10.87 17.02 -7.05
CA PHE A 12 -10.20 16.69 -8.30
C PHE A 12 -10.48 15.22 -8.56
N GLU A 13 -11.25 14.91 -9.60
CA GLU A 13 -11.45 13.54 -10.05
C GLU A 13 -10.10 12.99 -10.54
N ILE A 14 -9.46 12.17 -9.71
CA ILE A 14 -8.27 11.43 -10.13
C ILE A 14 -8.77 10.29 -11.02
N LEU A 15 -8.64 10.46 -12.33
CA LEU A 15 -8.86 9.38 -13.30
C LEU A 15 -7.79 8.32 -13.07
N LEU A 16 -8.15 7.24 -12.36
CA LEU A 16 -7.25 6.14 -12.04
C LEU A 16 -7.41 5.05 -13.12
N PRO A 17 -6.49 4.92 -14.09
CA PRO A 17 -6.56 3.81 -15.05
C PRO A 17 -6.46 2.46 -14.33
N PHE A 18 -7.14 1.47 -14.93
CA PHE A 18 -7.40 0.11 -14.48
C PHE A 18 -6.70 -0.33 -13.18
N ARG A 19 -7.50 -0.43 -12.11
CA ARG A 19 -7.08 -0.94 -10.80
C ARG A 19 -7.67 -2.34 -10.60
N SER A 20 -6.82 -3.37 -10.58
CA SER A 20 -7.17 -4.61 -9.89
C SER A 20 -6.95 -4.35 -8.40
N CYS A 21 -8.02 -4.43 -7.60
CA CYS A 21 -7.96 -4.28 -6.15
C CYS A 21 -8.36 -5.61 -5.53
N GLU A 22 -7.49 -6.18 -4.71
CA GLU A 22 -7.77 -7.40 -3.98
C GLU A 22 -7.70 -7.12 -2.48
N LEU A 23 -8.79 -7.42 -1.78
CA LEU A 23 -8.85 -7.35 -0.33
C LEU A 23 -8.69 -8.76 0.22
N VAL A 24 -7.66 -8.94 1.04
CA VAL A 24 -7.36 -10.22 1.68
C VAL A 24 -7.49 -10.07 3.17
N GLU A 25 -8.34 -10.91 3.76
CA GLU A 25 -8.59 -10.92 5.19
C GLU A 25 -7.96 -12.13 5.86
N TYR A 26 -7.32 -11.90 7.00
CA TYR A 26 -6.78 -12.94 7.86
C TYR A 26 -7.54 -12.92 9.20
N PRO A 27 -8.45 -13.88 9.46
CA PRO A 27 -9.25 -13.89 10.69
C PRO A 27 -8.40 -14.20 11.94
N SER A 28 -7.24 -14.82 11.77
CA SER A 28 -6.22 -15.00 12.80
C SER A 28 -4.84 -14.86 12.19
N LEU A 29 -3.90 -14.25 12.93
CA LEU A 29 -2.50 -14.18 12.55
C LEU A 29 -1.92 -15.60 12.70
N SER A 30 -1.78 -16.31 11.58
CA SER A 30 -1.07 -17.58 11.57
C SER A 30 0.39 -17.35 12.00
N GLN A 31 1.05 -18.36 12.58
CA GLN A 31 2.49 -18.28 12.92
C GLN A 31 3.40 -18.17 11.68
N ILE A 32 2.82 -18.05 10.48
CA ILE A 32 3.50 -18.06 9.21
C ILE A 32 4.02 -16.65 8.95
N THR A 33 5.30 -16.53 8.64
CA THR A 33 5.98 -15.23 8.39
C THR A 33 6.00 -14.84 6.92
N ARG A 34 5.38 -15.64 6.04
CA ARG A 34 5.40 -15.51 4.58
C ARG A 34 3.99 -15.66 4.04
N HIS A 35 3.50 -14.62 3.38
CA HIS A 35 2.22 -14.62 2.70
C HIS A 35 2.44 -14.37 1.20
N THR A 36 1.70 -15.09 0.37
CA THR A 36 1.71 -14.94 -1.08
C THR A 36 0.28 -14.69 -1.53
N TRP A 37 0.05 -13.56 -2.20
CA TRP A 37 -1.25 -13.16 -2.73
C TRP A 37 -1.23 -13.25 -4.26
N PRO A 38 -2.05 -14.13 -4.87
CA PRO A 38 -2.11 -14.24 -6.31
C PRO A 38 -2.99 -13.12 -6.90
N VAL A 39 -2.37 -12.04 -7.37
CA VAL A 39 -3.10 -10.95 -8.02
C VAL A 39 -3.44 -11.33 -9.46
N LYS A 40 -4.73 -11.29 -9.81
CA LYS A 40 -5.20 -11.48 -11.20
C LYS A 40 -5.14 -10.15 -11.95
N THR A 41 -4.47 -10.14 -13.10
CA THR A 41 -4.43 -8.99 -14.03
C THR A 41 -5.36 -9.25 -15.23
N ILE A 42 -6.11 -8.24 -15.67
CA ILE A 42 -7.17 -8.38 -16.69
C ILE A 42 -6.59 -8.51 -18.11
N THR A 43 -5.44 -7.88 -18.38
CA THR A 43 -4.80 -7.86 -19.70
C THR A 43 -3.36 -8.34 -19.62
N LYS A 44 -2.95 -9.21 -20.55
CA LYS A 44 -1.52 -9.57 -20.76
C LYS A 44 -0.73 -8.48 -21.49
N LEU A 45 -1.43 -7.50 -22.06
CA LEU A 45 -0.85 -6.48 -22.94
C LEU A 45 -0.20 -5.33 -22.16
N GLU A 46 -0.67 -5.03 -20.95
CA GLU A 46 -0.13 -3.97 -20.10
C GLU A 46 0.50 -4.59 -18.84
N THR A 47 1.77 -4.28 -18.60
CA THR A 47 2.45 -4.63 -17.35
C THR A 47 2.00 -3.69 -16.24
N PRO A 48 1.58 -4.18 -15.06
CA PRO A 48 1.20 -3.29 -13.96
C PRO A 48 2.41 -2.46 -13.54
N GLN A 49 2.29 -1.14 -13.67
CA GLN A 49 3.40 -0.20 -13.42
C GLN A 49 3.62 0.07 -11.93
N HIS A 50 2.55 -0.03 -11.12
CA HIS A 50 2.57 0.35 -9.73
C HIS A 50 1.77 -0.63 -8.89
N VAL A 51 2.31 -0.99 -7.72
CA VAL A 51 1.65 -1.83 -6.72
C VAL A 51 1.62 -1.06 -5.41
N VAL A 52 0.41 -0.90 -4.85
CA VAL A 52 0.21 -0.25 -3.55
C VAL A 52 -0.29 -1.31 -2.57
N MET A 53 0.43 -1.50 -1.48
CA MET A 53 0.02 -2.38 -0.39
C MET A 53 -0.34 -1.53 0.82
N ALA A 54 -1.49 -1.83 1.41
CA ALA A 54 -1.98 -1.18 2.61
C ALA A 54 -2.52 -2.26 3.56
N SER A 55 -2.37 -2.04 4.86
CA SER A 55 -2.76 -3.04 5.86
C SER A 55 -3.46 -2.36 7.03
N GLN A 56 -4.38 -3.10 7.65
CA GLN A 56 -5.14 -2.66 8.81
C GLN A 56 -5.19 -3.79 9.83
N ILE A 57 -5.20 -3.45 11.11
CA ILE A 57 -5.23 -4.41 12.21
C ILE A 57 -6.42 -4.07 13.10
N ASP A 58 -7.23 -5.08 13.43
CA ASP A 58 -8.27 -4.99 14.47
C ASP A 58 -9.26 -3.81 14.29
N LYS A 59 -9.50 -3.43 13.03
CA LYS A 59 -10.48 -2.39 12.63
C LYS A 59 -11.76 -2.97 12.04
N LYS A 60 -11.78 -4.27 11.75
CA LYS A 60 -12.98 -4.95 11.23
C LYS A 60 -14.11 -4.87 12.25
N SER A 61 -15.32 -4.60 11.78
CA SER A 61 -16.57 -4.47 12.57
C SER A 61 -16.60 -3.42 13.69
N LYS A 62 -15.60 -2.53 13.78
CA LYS A 62 -15.60 -1.40 14.73
C LYS A 62 -16.04 -0.13 14.03
N VAL A 63 -17.34 0.15 14.05
CA VAL A 63 -17.96 1.33 13.39
C VAL A 63 -17.42 2.66 13.95
N THR A 64 -16.94 2.67 15.20
CA THR A 64 -16.37 3.85 15.86
C THR A 64 -14.91 4.11 15.48
N PHE A 65 -14.24 3.17 14.79
CA PHE A 65 -12.83 3.31 14.45
C PHE A 65 -12.66 3.97 13.09
N ASN A 66 -11.75 4.94 13.02
CA ASN A 66 -11.38 5.55 11.75
C ASN A 66 -10.66 4.52 10.86
N MET A 67 -11.24 4.23 9.69
CA MET A 67 -10.67 3.32 8.68
C MET A 67 -9.69 4.00 7.73
N SER A 68 -9.62 5.33 7.71
CA SER A 68 -8.68 6.06 6.85
C SER A 68 -7.19 5.80 7.16
N PRO A 69 -6.73 5.76 8.43
CA PRO A 69 -5.33 5.45 8.70
C PRO A 69 -5.05 3.96 8.50
N PHE A 70 -3.99 3.65 7.78
CA PHE A 70 -3.43 2.30 7.69
C PHE A 70 -2.51 2.02 8.87
N ASP A 71 -2.45 0.76 9.28
CA ASP A 71 -1.67 0.31 10.43
C ASP A 71 -0.33 -0.28 10.00
N ASN A 72 0.66 -0.12 10.88
CA ASN A 72 1.91 -0.84 10.76
C ASN A 72 1.73 -2.29 11.24
N CYS A 73 1.71 -3.24 10.31
CA CYS A 73 1.62 -4.68 10.60
C CYS A 73 2.96 -5.36 10.93
N SER A 74 4.00 -4.60 11.27
CA SER A 74 5.35 -5.12 11.54
C SER A 74 5.92 -5.96 10.39
N LEU A 75 5.50 -5.66 9.16
CA LEU A 75 6.02 -6.29 7.95
C LEU A 75 7.44 -5.83 7.74
N ARG A 76 8.38 -6.78 7.62
CA ARG A 76 9.80 -6.49 7.38
C ARG A 76 10.17 -6.47 5.91
N ASN A 77 9.61 -7.40 5.13
CA ASN A 77 9.94 -7.58 3.73
C ASN A 77 8.68 -7.83 2.92
N ILE A 78 8.53 -7.08 1.83
CA ILE A 78 7.45 -7.24 0.86
C ILE A 78 8.13 -7.57 -0.47
N ARG A 79 7.64 -8.62 -1.14
CA ARG A 79 8.14 -9.04 -2.45
C ARG A 79 6.96 -9.16 -3.39
N VAL A 80 7.10 -8.58 -4.57
CA VAL A 80 6.09 -8.64 -5.63
C VAL A 80 6.67 -9.49 -6.75
N PHE A 81 5.89 -10.43 -7.27
CA PHE A 81 6.26 -11.23 -8.42
C PHE A 81 5.23 -11.02 -9.53
N LEU A 82 5.67 -10.60 -10.72
CA LEU A 82 4.82 -10.47 -11.90
C LEU A 82 5.38 -11.37 -12.99
N ASN A 83 4.56 -12.27 -13.55
CA ASN A 83 5.00 -13.25 -14.55
C ASN A 83 6.28 -14.02 -14.15
N SER A 84 6.40 -14.36 -12.86
CA SER A 84 7.57 -15.02 -12.24
C SER A 84 8.84 -14.15 -12.12
N GLU A 85 8.81 -12.90 -12.55
CA GLU A 85 9.88 -11.93 -12.32
C GLU A 85 9.68 -11.22 -10.98
N ARG A 86 10.76 -11.07 -10.21
CA ARG A 86 10.75 -10.42 -8.91
C ARG A 86 10.92 -8.91 -9.06
N TYR A 87 9.97 -8.16 -8.53
CA TYR A 87 10.00 -6.71 -8.42
C TYR A 87 10.42 -6.30 -7.01
N LEU A 88 11.22 -5.24 -6.92
CA LEU A 88 12.15 -4.96 -5.83
C LEU A 88 13.23 -6.04 -5.71
N TYR A 89 14.38 -5.76 -6.35
CA TYR A 89 15.56 -6.63 -6.26
C TYR A 89 16.03 -6.80 -4.82
N ASN A 90 15.98 -5.73 -4.03
CA ASN A 90 16.45 -5.72 -2.66
C ASN A 90 15.29 -5.94 -1.68
N ASP A 91 15.58 -6.66 -0.60
CA ASP A 91 14.71 -6.73 0.57
C ASP A 91 14.66 -5.36 1.27
N LEU A 92 13.49 -4.98 1.78
CA LEU A 92 13.27 -3.65 2.36
C LEU A 92 13.75 -3.52 3.80
N TYR A 93 13.86 -4.65 4.53
CA TYR A 93 14.24 -4.72 5.94
C TYR A 93 13.56 -3.65 6.82
N LEU A 94 12.26 -3.48 6.60
CA LEU A 94 11.45 -2.48 7.28
C LEU A 94 11.41 -2.74 8.78
N ASP A 95 11.61 -1.70 9.56
CA ASP A 95 11.39 -1.74 11.00
C ASP A 95 10.87 -0.37 11.46
N PHE A 96 9.58 -0.31 11.75
CA PHE A 96 8.94 0.92 12.21
C PHE A 96 9.31 1.30 13.65
N LYS A 97 9.79 0.35 14.46
CA LYS A 97 10.27 0.65 15.82
C LYS A 97 11.64 1.32 15.77
N ASP A 98 12.50 0.85 14.86
CA ASP A 98 13.85 1.40 14.64
C ASP A 98 13.87 2.55 13.61
N ASN A 99 12.73 3.08 13.19
CA ASN A 99 12.60 4.10 12.15
C ASN A 99 13.21 3.73 10.77
N LYS A 100 13.36 2.44 10.48
CA LYS A 100 13.85 1.89 9.20
C LYS A 100 12.70 1.78 8.20
N TYR A 101 12.13 2.92 7.80
CA TYR A 101 11.07 2.98 6.77
C TYR A 101 11.25 4.13 5.77
N ALA A 102 12.38 4.85 5.82
CA ALA A 102 12.67 5.96 4.91
C ALA A 102 12.59 5.55 3.42
N THR A 103 12.96 4.31 3.11
CA THR A 103 12.85 3.73 1.77
C THR A 103 11.41 3.75 1.25
N LEU A 104 10.41 3.51 2.11
CA LEU A 104 8.99 3.58 1.72
C LEU A 104 8.58 4.99 1.31
N TYR A 105 9.02 6.01 2.05
CA TYR A 105 8.76 7.40 1.70
C TYR A 105 9.39 7.79 0.37
N LYS A 106 10.61 7.33 0.10
CA LYS A 106 11.26 7.54 -1.19
C LYS A 106 10.48 6.87 -2.33
N MET A 107 10.06 5.61 -2.13
CA MET A 107 9.25 4.87 -3.11
C MET A 107 7.91 5.56 -3.37
N PHE A 108 7.25 6.04 -2.33
CA PHE A 108 6.00 6.80 -2.45
C PHE A 108 6.21 8.12 -3.19
N SER A 109 7.29 8.85 -2.90
CA SER A 109 7.60 10.09 -3.62
C SER A 109 7.81 9.81 -5.10
N ASN A 110 8.55 8.77 -5.46
CA ASN A 110 8.77 8.36 -6.85
C ASN A 110 7.45 7.97 -7.53
N PHE A 111 6.60 7.21 -6.85
CA PHE A 111 5.25 6.87 -7.33
C PHE A 111 4.38 8.11 -7.57
N ARG A 112 4.44 9.10 -6.68
CA ARG A 112 3.71 10.36 -6.86
C ARG A 112 4.22 11.15 -8.07
N HIS A 113 5.52 11.12 -8.32
CA HIS A 113 6.12 11.76 -9.50
C HIS A 113 5.80 11.05 -10.81
N SER A 114 5.54 9.74 -10.81
CA SER A 114 5.15 9.01 -12.03
C SER A 114 3.67 9.15 -12.39
N LEU A 115 2.84 9.66 -11.47
CA LEU A 115 1.42 9.94 -11.67
C LEU A 115 1.11 11.38 -12.12
N LEU A 116 2.09 12.30 -12.01
CA LEU A 116 2.02 13.71 -12.43
C LEU A 116 2.68 13.88 -13.79
#